data_AF-A0A0E3SBD9-F1
#
_entry.id   AF-A0A0E3SBD9-F1
#
_cell.length_a   1.000
_cell.length_b   1.000
_cell.length_c   1.000
_cell.angle_alpha   90.00
_cell.angle_beta   90.00
_cell.angle_gamma   90.00
#
_symmetry.space_group_name_H-M   'P 1'
#
loop_
_entity.id
_entity.type
_entity.pdbx_description
1 polymer ?
#
loop_
_entity_poly.entity_id
_entity_poly.type
_entity_poly.pdbx_seq_one_letter_code
_entity_poly.pdbx_strand_id
1 'polypeptide(L)'
;MVDTSDMLIFWAVVIARFLIPLSIPRYPLPGVLACLILDAVDQTIFQLFTNLPLEGYQSYDKSLDIYYLSITYLSTLRNWSNLYAFKLDRFLFYYRLVGVALFELTQLRPLLLVFPNTFEYFFIFYEAVRLKWNPKMLTKNKLITSAAVIWIFVKLPQEYWIHVAQMDTTDWIRANPSNALILIAYAAFLLGLAWWLLRDLPPMRPGLEIEALPVAAAPIFPPVPENVKEQRERLINKQVIEKIVLISLITIIFAQILPGVRASNLQLATGMAILIIINTALSHWLVRKGRHWRSIAREFIVMSAVNMGLVLLVDYFLPRYDGSINLGVTLFFVLLLTLIITLYDRYWQLHAKNNVNSRDSGKEGEKSS
;
A
#
# COMPACT_ATOMS: atom_id res chain seq x y z
N MET A 1 -26.97 -15.30 -19.49
CA MET A 1 -27.38 -14.52 -18.30
C MET A 1 -26.36 -14.83 -17.23
N VAL A 2 -25.85 -13.82 -16.53
CA VAL A 2 -24.91 -14.05 -15.44
C VAL A 2 -25.66 -14.79 -14.34
N ASP A 3 -25.17 -15.97 -13.93
CA ASP A 3 -25.78 -16.73 -12.84
C ASP A 3 -25.55 -16.02 -11.50
N THR A 4 -26.54 -16.12 -10.61
CA THR A 4 -26.46 -15.52 -9.26
C THR A 4 -25.25 -16.06 -8.48
N SER A 5 -24.87 -17.31 -8.71
CA SER A 5 -23.65 -17.91 -8.13
C SER A 5 -22.38 -17.20 -8.56
N ASP A 6 -22.27 -16.84 -9.83
CA ASP A 6 -21.09 -16.19 -10.40
C ASP A 6 -20.89 -14.81 -9.78
N MET A 7 -21.98 -14.05 -9.61
CA MET A 7 -21.95 -12.76 -8.92
C MET A 7 -21.59 -12.90 -7.43
N LEU A 8 -22.09 -13.94 -6.75
CA LEU A 8 -21.74 -14.18 -5.35
C LEU A 8 -20.24 -14.47 -5.18
N ILE A 9 -19.68 -15.32 -6.05
CA ILE A 9 -18.24 -15.64 -6.03
C ILE A 9 -17.41 -14.40 -6.34
N PHE A 10 -17.79 -13.65 -7.38
CA PHE A 10 -17.15 -12.39 -7.74
C PHE A 10 -17.09 -11.43 -6.56
N TRP A 11 -18.24 -11.11 -5.96
CA TRP A 11 -18.30 -10.20 -4.83
C TRP A 11 -17.61 -10.74 -3.58
N ALA A 12 -17.62 -12.04 -3.33
CA ALA A 12 -16.89 -12.64 -2.21
C ALA A 12 -15.38 -12.40 -2.34
N VAL A 13 -14.81 -12.62 -3.53
CA VAL A 13 -13.40 -12.37 -3.81
C VAL A 13 -13.07 -10.87 -3.71
N VAL A 14 -13.93 -10.00 -4.26
CA VAL A 14 -13.79 -8.54 -4.17
C VAL A 14 -13.77 -8.06 -2.72
N ILE A 15 -14.73 -8.52 -1.92
CA ILE A 15 -14.82 -8.17 -0.50
C ILE A 15 -13.61 -8.71 0.25
N ALA A 16 -13.16 -9.92 -0.04
CA ALA A 16 -11.96 -10.48 0.57
C ALA A 16 -10.71 -9.66 0.22
N ARG A 17 -10.48 -9.32 -1.05
CA ARG A 17 -9.37 -8.47 -1.48
C ARG A 17 -9.44 -7.05 -0.93
N PHE A 18 -10.63 -6.54 -0.64
CA PHE A 18 -10.80 -5.24 0.02
C PHE A 18 -10.53 -5.30 1.53
N LEU A 19 -11.02 -6.33 2.22
CA LEU A 19 -10.98 -6.41 3.69
C LEU A 19 -9.66 -6.98 4.23
N ILE A 20 -9.04 -7.97 3.57
CA ILE A 20 -7.80 -8.59 4.07
C ILE A 20 -6.66 -7.57 4.23
N PRO A 21 -6.43 -6.63 3.30
CA PRO A 21 -5.41 -5.59 3.50
C PRO A 21 -5.59 -4.78 4.79
N LEU A 22 -6.83 -4.59 5.26
CA LEU A 22 -7.11 -3.87 6.51
C LEU A 22 -6.66 -4.61 7.77
N SER A 23 -6.32 -5.90 7.65
CA SER A 23 -5.67 -6.65 8.72
C SER A 23 -4.19 -6.31 8.86
N ILE A 24 -3.52 -5.85 7.80
CA ILE A 24 -2.06 -5.59 7.76
C ILE A 24 -1.60 -4.62 8.86
N PRO A 25 -2.28 -3.49 9.14
CA PRO A 25 -1.89 -2.63 10.24
C PRO A 25 -1.82 -3.37 11.59
N ARG A 26 -2.70 -4.34 11.85
CA ARG A 26 -2.72 -5.08 13.12
C ARG A 26 -1.86 -6.35 13.10
N TYR A 27 -1.90 -7.10 12.01
CA TYR A 27 -1.19 -8.35 11.76
C TYR A 27 -0.37 -8.23 10.46
N PRO A 28 0.79 -7.55 10.49
CA PRO A 28 1.49 -7.16 9.27
C PRO A 28 1.90 -8.33 8.39
N LEU A 29 2.60 -9.32 8.96
CA LEU A 29 3.11 -10.46 8.22
C LEU A 29 1.98 -11.39 7.75
N PRO A 30 1.05 -11.88 8.61
CA PRO A 30 -0.04 -12.73 8.12
C PRO A 30 -0.98 -12.02 7.16
N GLY A 31 -1.24 -10.72 7.37
CA GLY A 31 -2.11 -9.93 6.50
C GLY A 31 -1.54 -9.79 5.09
N VAL A 32 -0.24 -9.45 4.97
CA VAL A 32 0.44 -9.36 3.67
C VAL A 32 0.51 -10.71 2.97
N LEU A 33 0.84 -11.78 3.69
CA LEU A 33 0.87 -13.13 3.11
C LEU A 33 -0.52 -13.59 2.65
N ALA A 34 -1.58 -13.28 3.40
CA ALA A 34 -2.95 -13.58 3.00
C ALA A 34 -3.36 -12.79 1.74
N CYS A 35 -2.93 -11.53 1.60
CA CYS A 35 -3.15 -10.75 0.38
C CYS A 35 -2.45 -11.39 -0.82
N LEU A 36 -1.17 -11.74 -0.68
CA LEU A 36 -0.38 -12.42 -1.72
C LEU A 36 -0.98 -13.75 -2.17
N ILE A 37 -1.46 -14.56 -1.22
CA ILE A 37 -2.10 -15.84 -1.54
C ILE A 37 -3.40 -15.59 -2.30
N LEU A 38 -4.25 -14.67 -1.81
CA LEU A 38 -5.50 -14.35 -2.47
C LEU A 38 -5.26 -13.79 -3.87
N ASP A 39 -4.23 -12.97 -4.03
CA ASP A 39 -3.80 -12.41 -5.31
C ASP A 39 -3.36 -13.47 -6.32
N ALA A 40 -2.64 -14.50 -5.87
CA ALA A 40 -2.19 -15.57 -6.74
C ALA A 40 -3.31 -16.52 -7.19
N VAL A 41 -4.42 -16.62 -6.44
CA VAL A 41 -5.47 -17.63 -6.69
C VAL A 41 -6.75 -17.06 -7.25
N ASP A 42 -6.97 -15.74 -7.21
CA ASP A 42 -8.26 -15.15 -7.56
C ASP A 42 -8.64 -15.36 -9.04
N GLN A 43 -7.67 -15.23 -9.96
CA GLN A 43 -7.86 -15.46 -11.37
C GLN A 43 -8.28 -16.91 -11.62
N THR A 44 -7.63 -17.85 -10.92
CA THR A 44 -7.96 -19.27 -10.97
C THR A 44 -9.34 -19.54 -10.39
N ILE A 45 -9.72 -18.87 -9.31
CA ILE A 45 -11.07 -18.98 -8.74
C ILE A 45 -12.12 -18.55 -9.77
N PHE A 46 -11.91 -17.43 -10.46
CA PHE A 46 -12.86 -16.96 -11.48
C PHE A 46 -12.92 -17.91 -12.68
N GLN A 47 -11.79 -18.43 -13.14
CA GLN A 47 -11.74 -19.37 -14.26
C GLN A 47 -12.39 -20.73 -13.95
N LEU A 48 -12.26 -21.23 -12.72
CA LEU A 48 -12.78 -22.55 -12.34
C LEU A 48 -14.24 -22.52 -11.90
N PHE A 49 -14.69 -21.44 -11.27
CA PHE A 49 -15.98 -21.40 -10.59
C PHE A 49 -17.00 -20.43 -11.21
N THR A 50 -16.62 -19.64 -12.22
CA THR A 50 -17.54 -18.67 -12.85
C THR A 50 -17.44 -18.69 -14.38
N ASN A 51 -18.50 -18.29 -15.07
CA ASN A 51 -18.52 -18.10 -16.52
C ASN A 51 -18.50 -16.61 -16.90
N LEU A 52 -17.96 -15.76 -16.01
CA LEU A 52 -17.94 -14.31 -16.23
C LEU A 52 -16.97 -13.92 -17.33
N PRO A 53 -17.34 -12.99 -18.22
CA PRO A 53 -16.37 -12.38 -19.11
C PRO A 53 -15.36 -11.61 -18.25
N LEU A 54 -14.08 -11.95 -18.38
CA LEU A 54 -12.97 -11.27 -17.67
C LEU A 54 -12.67 -9.87 -18.24
N GLU A 55 -13.61 -9.28 -18.96
CA GLU A 55 -13.51 -7.91 -19.47
C GLU A 55 -13.45 -6.93 -18.30
N GLY A 56 -12.33 -6.23 -18.17
CA GLY A 56 -12.10 -5.28 -17.06
C GLY A 56 -11.53 -5.91 -15.78
N TYR A 57 -11.36 -7.23 -15.70
CA TYR A 57 -10.71 -7.89 -14.56
C TYR A 57 -9.31 -7.32 -14.31
N GLN A 58 -8.52 -7.10 -15.37
CA GLN A 58 -7.18 -6.53 -15.26
C GLN A 58 -7.17 -5.13 -14.61
N SER A 59 -8.17 -4.31 -14.91
CA SER A 59 -8.30 -2.97 -14.31
C SER A 59 -8.66 -3.05 -12.83
N TYR A 60 -9.60 -3.94 -12.51
CA TYR A 60 -10.02 -4.22 -11.14
C TYR A 60 -8.86 -4.76 -10.28
N ASP A 61 -8.15 -5.77 -10.79
CA ASP A 61 -7.02 -6.46 -10.17
C ASP A 61 -5.91 -5.48 -9.80
N LYS A 62 -5.42 -4.72 -10.79
CA LYS A 62 -4.38 -3.71 -10.61
C LYS A 62 -4.77 -2.63 -9.60
N SER A 63 -6.05 -2.25 -9.54
CA SER A 63 -6.50 -1.23 -8.59
C SER A 63 -6.45 -1.73 -7.16
N LEU A 64 -6.79 -3.00 -6.95
CA LEU A 64 -6.68 -3.66 -5.67
C LEU A 64 -5.22 -3.88 -5.26
N ASP A 65 -4.32 -4.13 -6.19
CA ASP A 65 -2.88 -4.19 -5.92
C ASP A 65 -2.35 -2.87 -5.37
N ILE A 66 -2.68 -1.75 -6.02
CA ILE A 66 -2.24 -0.42 -5.59
C ILE A 66 -2.82 -0.10 -4.21
N TYR A 67 -4.09 -0.44 -3.99
CA TYR A 67 -4.73 -0.29 -2.70
C TYR A 67 -4.01 -1.11 -1.63
N TYR A 68 -3.80 -2.39 -1.87
CA TYR A 68 -3.10 -3.30 -0.96
C TYR A 68 -1.69 -2.78 -0.64
N LEU A 69 -0.87 -2.44 -1.64
CA LEU A 69 0.47 -1.90 -1.43
C LEU A 69 0.44 -0.57 -0.66
N SER A 70 -0.55 0.28 -0.92
CA SER A 70 -0.75 1.52 -0.17
C SER A 70 -1.07 1.23 1.29
N ILE A 71 -1.96 0.29 1.61
CA ILE A 71 -2.26 -0.10 2.99
C ILE A 71 -1.01 -0.68 3.68
N THR A 72 -0.24 -1.50 2.99
CA THR A 72 1.04 -2.04 3.47
C THR A 72 2.00 -0.91 3.83
N TYR A 73 2.18 0.07 2.96
CA TYR A 73 3.01 1.24 3.23
C TYR A 73 2.49 2.06 4.42
N LEU A 74 1.19 2.32 4.47
CA LEU A 74 0.56 3.04 5.58
C LEU A 74 0.76 2.31 6.92
N SER A 75 0.81 0.99 6.93
CA SER A 75 1.09 0.22 8.13
C SER A 75 2.50 0.49 8.70
N THR A 76 3.49 0.83 7.87
CA THR A 76 4.85 1.14 8.33
C THR A 76 4.90 2.44 9.11
N LEU A 77 4.11 3.45 8.73
CA LEU A 77 3.95 4.70 9.49
C LEU A 77 3.52 4.42 10.94
N ARG A 78 2.63 3.45 11.13
CA ARG A 78 2.09 3.06 12.44
C ARG A 78 3.07 2.16 13.22
N ASN A 79 3.65 1.17 12.56
CA ASN A 79 4.26 0.02 13.23
C ASN A 79 5.79 0.07 13.31
N TRP A 80 6.45 0.75 12.36
CA TRP A 80 7.90 0.64 12.24
C TRP A 80 8.62 1.63 13.16
N SER A 81 9.47 1.08 14.02
CA SER A 81 10.29 1.86 14.96
C SER A 81 11.67 2.23 14.43
N ASN A 82 12.17 1.54 13.40
CA ASN A 82 13.45 1.84 12.76
C ASN A 82 13.25 2.89 11.66
N LEU A 83 13.68 4.13 11.92
CA LEU A 83 13.52 5.26 11.00
C LEU A 83 14.22 5.05 9.66
N TYR A 84 15.36 4.33 9.63
CA TYR A 84 16.06 4.08 8.37
C TYR A 84 15.29 3.07 7.52
N ALA A 85 14.81 1.99 8.14
CA ALA A 85 13.98 1.00 7.46
C ALA A 85 12.73 1.68 6.88
N PHE A 86 12.04 2.52 7.67
CA PHE A 86 10.88 3.28 7.21
C PHE A 86 11.19 4.16 6.00
N LYS A 87 12.31 4.90 6.00
CA LYS A 87 12.69 5.76 4.86
C LYS A 87 13.01 4.95 3.60
N LEU A 88 13.68 3.81 3.76
CA LEU A 88 14.03 2.91 2.66
C LEU A 88 12.78 2.28 2.07
N ASP A 89 11.89 1.77 2.91
CA ASP A 89 10.59 1.22 2.54
C ASP A 89 9.71 2.24 1.81
N ARG A 90 9.62 3.46 2.36
CA ARG A 90 8.96 4.59 1.69
C ARG A 90 9.53 4.87 0.31
N PHE A 91 10.86 4.85 0.17
CA PHE A 91 11.50 5.03 -1.14
C PHE A 91 11.09 3.91 -2.11
N LEU A 92 11.18 2.64 -1.69
CA LEU A 92 10.80 1.49 -2.53
C LEU A 92 9.32 1.54 -2.96
N PHE A 93 8.43 1.94 -2.04
CA PHE A 93 7.00 2.11 -2.34
C PHE A 93 6.77 3.17 -3.41
N TYR A 94 7.30 4.40 -3.23
CA TYR A 94 7.14 5.45 -4.22
C TYR A 94 7.86 5.15 -5.53
N TYR A 95 9.00 4.45 -5.47
CA TYR A 95 9.69 3.97 -6.66
C TYR A 95 8.79 3.05 -7.50
N ARG A 96 8.16 2.06 -6.86
CA ARG A 96 7.18 1.18 -7.54
C ARG A 96 5.97 1.98 -8.04
N LEU A 97 5.40 2.87 -7.22
CA LEU A 97 4.21 3.63 -7.59
C LEU A 97 4.45 4.55 -8.79
N VAL A 98 5.60 5.23 -8.85
CA VAL A 98 6.01 6.01 -10.03
C VAL A 98 6.18 5.11 -11.25
N GLY A 99 6.78 3.94 -11.09
CA GLY A 99 6.90 2.95 -12.16
C GLY A 99 5.55 2.53 -12.76
N VAL A 100 4.57 2.26 -11.90
CA VAL A 100 3.20 1.94 -12.31
C VAL A 100 2.57 3.13 -13.03
N ALA A 101 2.67 4.35 -12.47
CA ALA A 101 2.15 5.55 -13.12
C ALA A 101 2.75 5.79 -14.52
N LEU A 102 4.07 5.64 -14.67
CA LEU A 102 4.75 5.79 -15.96
C LEU A 102 4.36 4.68 -16.95
N PHE A 103 4.18 3.45 -16.45
CA PHE A 103 3.69 2.34 -17.27
C PHE A 103 2.27 2.62 -17.77
N GLU A 104 1.35 3.09 -16.93
CA GLU A 104 -0.01 3.41 -17.39
C GLU A 104 -0.03 4.56 -18.40
N LEU A 105 0.88 5.54 -18.28
CA LEU A 105 0.93 6.67 -19.21
C LEU A 105 1.58 6.33 -20.56
N THR A 106 2.58 5.45 -20.58
CA THR A 106 3.36 5.15 -21.79
C THR A 106 3.06 3.78 -22.39
N GLN A 107 2.42 2.89 -21.63
CA GLN A 107 2.16 1.49 -21.96
C GLN A 107 3.43 0.66 -22.24
N LEU A 108 4.60 1.16 -21.82
CA LEU A 108 5.89 0.50 -22.03
C LEU A 108 6.14 -0.56 -20.94
N ARG A 109 5.89 -1.84 -21.27
CA ARG A 109 6.15 -2.98 -20.37
C ARG A 109 7.55 -2.99 -19.71
N PRO A 110 8.66 -2.60 -20.39
CA PRO A 110 9.99 -2.58 -19.75
C PRO A 110 10.08 -1.70 -18.50
N LEU A 111 9.19 -0.71 -18.33
CA LEU A 111 9.14 0.09 -17.12
C LEU A 111 8.85 -0.74 -15.87
N LEU A 112 8.06 -1.81 -15.96
CA LEU A 112 7.77 -2.69 -14.83
C LEU A 112 9.01 -3.45 -14.35
N LEU A 113 9.94 -3.76 -15.27
CA LEU A 113 11.25 -4.36 -14.94
C LEU A 113 12.21 -3.35 -14.31
N VAL A 114 12.18 -2.09 -14.76
CA VAL A 114 12.99 -1.01 -14.17
C VAL A 114 12.48 -0.66 -12.77
N PHE A 115 11.17 -0.69 -12.57
CA PHE A 115 10.49 -0.38 -11.31
C PHE A 115 9.86 -1.62 -10.68
N PRO A 116 10.65 -2.64 -10.29
CA PRO A 116 10.10 -3.89 -9.77
C PRO A 116 9.49 -3.68 -8.39
N ASN A 117 8.59 -4.58 -7.99
CA ASN A 117 7.95 -4.50 -6.67
C ASN A 117 8.88 -5.01 -5.54
N THR A 118 10.04 -4.39 -5.35
CA THR A 118 10.97 -4.72 -4.23
C THR A 118 10.39 -4.35 -2.87
N PHE A 119 9.51 -3.35 -2.83
CA PHE A 119 8.85 -2.86 -1.62
C PHE A 119 8.17 -3.98 -0.83
N GLU A 120 7.28 -4.75 -1.47
CA GLU A 120 6.52 -5.80 -0.80
C GLU A 120 7.41 -6.86 -0.14
N TYR A 121 8.47 -7.28 -0.82
CA TYR A 121 9.37 -8.33 -0.35
C TYR A 121 10.28 -7.82 0.76
N PHE A 122 10.68 -6.54 0.67
CA PHE A 122 11.40 -5.87 1.73
C PHE A 122 10.55 -5.72 3.00
N PHE A 123 9.27 -5.39 2.85
CA PHE A 123 8.31 -5.34 3.95
C PHE A 123 8.18 -6.72 4.64
N ILE A 124 7.99 -7.78 3.86
CA ILE A 124 7.91 -9.16 4.37
C ILE A 124 9.18 -9.54 5.11
N PHE A 125 10.35 -9.23 4.55
CA PHE A 125 11.64 -9.48 5.20
C PHE A 125 11.73 -8.76 6.55
N TYR A 126 11.40 -7.47 6.61
CA TYR A 126 11.48 -6.69 7.84
C TYR A 126 10.49 -7.20 8.90
N GLU A 127 9.26 -7.51 8.53
CA GLU A 127 8.26 -8.05 9.47
C GLU A 127 8.56 -9.49 9.90
N ALA A 128 9.16 -10.31 9.03
CA ALA A 128 9.67 -11.64 9.39
C ALA A 128 10.81 -11.53 10.42
N VAL A 129 11.71 -10.55 10.26
CA VAL A 129 12.73 -10.27 11.28
C VAL A 129 12.07 -9.80 12.57
N ARG A 130 11.09 -8.89 12.51
CA ARG A 130 10.37 -8.40 13.69
C ARG A 130 9.69 -9.52 14.47
N LEU A 131 9.19 -10.56 13.81
CA LEU A 131 8.49 -11.69 14.44
C LEU A 131 9.33 -12.41 15.51
N LYS A 132 10.65 -12.46 15.31
CA LYS A 132 11.60 -13.24 16.13
C LYS A 132 12.74 -12.41 16.72
N TRP A 133 13.02 -11.23 16.20
CA TRP A 133 14.12 -10.36 16.58
C TRP A 133 13.68 -8.92 16.79
N ASN A 134 14.49 -8.15 17.50
CA ASN A 134 14.29 -6.71 17.59
C ASN A 134 14.72 -6.02 16.28
N PRO A 135 13.79 -5.42 15.50
CA PRO A 135 14.13 -4.82 14.21
C PRO A 135 15.02 -3.57 14.33
N LYS A 136 15.17 -2.99 15.53
CA LYS A 136 16.14 -1.92 15.79
C LYS A 136 17.60 -2.36 15.65
N MET A 137 17.86 -3.67 15.68
CA MET A 137 19.21 -4.23 15.52
C MET A 137 19.67 -4.27 14.05
N LEU A 138 18.75 -4.10 13.11
CA LEU A 138 19.09 -4.00 11.69
C LEU A 138 19.78 -2.66 11.42
N THR A 139 21.10 -2.74 11.18
CA THR A 139 21.91 -1.57 10.82
C THR A 139 21.53 -1.06 9.43
N LYS A 140 21.85 0.21 9.16
CA LYS A 140 21.67 0.84 7.85
C LYS A 140 22.25 -0.02 6.72
N ASN A 141 23.45 -0.54 6.90
CA ASN A 141 24.13 -1.36 5.89
C ASN A 141 23.36 -2.66 5.64
N LYS A 142 22.93 -3.37 6.70
CA LYS A 142 22.12 -4.58 6.54
C LYS A 142 20.81 -4.30 5.79
N LEU A 143 20.12 -3.20 6.09
CA LEU A 143 18.88 -2.84 5.42
C LEU A 143 19.09 -2.54 3.92
N ILE A 144 20.14 -1.80 3.55
CA ILE A 144 20.48 -1.54 2.15
C ILE A 144 20.85 -2.85 1.45
N THR A 145 21.70 -3.67 2.06
CA THR A 145 22.12 -4.95 1.49
C THR A 145 20.93 -5.88 1.29
N SER A 146 20.03 -5.99 2.27
CA SER A 146 18.80 -6.77 2.14
C SER A 146 17.93 -6.26 0.99
N ALA A 147 17.71 -4.95 0.88
CA ALA A 147 16.94 -4.38 -0.22
C ALA A 147 17.60 -4.66 -1.58
N ALA A 148 18.93 -4.51 -1.69
CA ALA A 148 19.67 -4.81 -2.91
C ALA A 148 19.63 -6.30 -3.27
N VAL A 149 19.76 -7.20 -2.28
CA VAL A 149 19.67 -8.64 -2.49
C VAL A 149 18.27 -9.03 -2.99
N ILE A 150 17.22 -8.53 -2.35
CA ILE A 150 15.83 -8.77 -2.77
C ILE A 150 15.62 -8.21 -4.19
N TRP A 151 16.11 -7.01 -4.47
CA TRP A 151 15.98 -6.40 -5.78
C TRP A 151 16.66 -7.25 -6.87
N ILE A 152 17.96 -7.54 -6.70
CA ILE A 152 18.80 -8.14 -7.75
C ILE A 152 18.54 -9.63 -7.89
N PHE A 153 18.43 -10.36 -6.77
CA PHE A 153 18.39 -11.81 -6.81
C PHE A 153 17.00 -12.39 -6.71
N VAL A 154 15.97 -11.62 -6.33
CA VAL A 154 14.59 -12.12 -6.30
C VAL A 154 13.77 -11.43 -7.37
N LYS A 155 13.75 -10.10 -7.35
CA LYS A 155 12.81 -9.34 -8.16
C LYS A 155 13.19 -9.20 -9.63
N LEU A 156 14.44 -8.85 -9.95
CA LEU A 156 14.83 -8.73 -11.37
C LEU A 156 14.64 -10.05 -12.15
N PRO A 157 15.03 -11.23 -11.62
CA PRO A 157 14.78 -12.49 -12.30
C PRO A 157 13.27 -12.77 -12.46
N GLN A 158 12.48 -12.51 -11.41
CA GLN A 158 11.02 -12.68 -11.46
C GLN A 158 10.38 -11.79 -12.52
N GLU A 159 10.72 -10.50 -12.55
CA GLU A 159 10.14 -9.51 -13.47
C GLU A 159 10.61 -9.76 -14.91
N TYR A 160 11.86 -10.19 -15.10
CA TYR A 160 12.34 -10.67 -16.39
C TYR A 160 11.55 -11.89 -16.88
N TRP A 161 11.33 -12.86 -16.00
CA TRP A 161 10.61 -14.09 -16.33
C TRP A 161 9.16 -13.79 -16.78
N ILE A 162 8.48 -12.89 -16.06
CA ILE A 162 7.08 -12.55 -16.33
C ILE A 162 6.96 -11.62 -17.54
N HIS A 163 7.77 -10.56 -17.64
CA HIS A 163 7.53 -9.50 -18.62
C HIS A 163 8.33 -9.64 -19.92
N VAL A 164 9.55 -10.17 -19.84
CA VAL A 164 10.44 -10.33 -21.00
C VAL A 164 10.31 -11.73 -21.58
N ALA A 165 10.49 -12.76 -20.73
CA ALA A 165 10.42 -14.14 -21.18
C ALA A 165 8.97 -14.60 -21.41
N GLN A 166 7.99 -14.06 -20.67
CA GLN A 166 6.56 -14.43 -20.74
C GLN A 166 6.34 -15.94 -20.66
N MET A 167 7.15 -16.61 -19.85
CA MET A 167 7.14 -18.06 -19.70
C MET A 167 6.32 -18.47 -18.49
N ASP A 168 5.38 -19.40 -18.67
CA ASP A 168 4.73 -20.07 -17.55
C ASP A 168 5.71 -21.10 -16.95
N THR A 169 5.99 -20.99 -15.65
CA THR A 169 6.88 -21.91 -14.93
C THR A 169 6.37 -23.36 -14.99
N THR A 170 5.05 -23.55 -14.97
CA THR A 170 4.40 -24.86 -15.03
C THR A 170 4.66 -25.52 -16.37
N ASP A 171 4.47 -24.78 -17.46
CA ASP A 171 4.71 -25.31 -18.82
C ASP A 171 6.20 -25.52 -19.07
N TRP A 172 7.07 -24.68 -18.51
CA TRP A 172 8.52 -24.83 -18.60
C TRP A 172 9.03 -26.10 -17.89
N ILE A 173 8.46 -26.47 -16.74
CA ILE A 173 8.74 -27.74 -16.05
C ILE A 173 8.12 -28.91 -16.81
N ARG A 174 6.90 -28.75 -17.32
CA ARG A 174 6.22 -29.80 -18.10
C ARG A 174 7.01 -30.16 -19.37
N ALA A 175 7.62 -29.17 -20.02
CA ALA A 175 8.48 -29.37 -21.19
C ALA A 175 9.78 -30.11 -20.86
N ASN A 176 10.38 -29.86 -19.70
CA ASN A 176 11.55 -30.59 -19.23
C ASN A 176 11.55 -30.70 -17.69
N PRO A 177 11.16 -31.86 -17.12
CA PRO A 177 11.06 -32.04 -15.67
C PRO A 177 12.36 -31.78 -14.90
N SER A 178 13.53 -31.95 -15.54
CA SER A 178 14.83 -31.66 -14.90
C SER A 178 15.02 -30.17 -14.57
N ASN A 179 14.26 -29.27 -15.21
CA ASN A 179 14.23 -27.84 -14.89
C ASN A 179 13.81 -27.57 -13.44
N ALA A 180 13.05 -28.49 -12.80
CA ALA A 180 12.73 -28.39 -11.38
C ALA A 180 13.99 -28.35 -10.49
N LEU A 181 15.08 -29.01 -10.89
CA LEU A 181 16.35 -28.97 -10.17
C LEU A 181 16.96 -27.56 -10.16
N ILE A 182 16.76 -26.78 -11.23
CA ILE A 182 17.22 -25.39 -11.33
C ILE A 182 16.48 -24.53 -10.30
N LEU A 183 15.16 -24.71 -10.18
CA LEU A 183 14.35 -23.98 -9.19
C LEU A 183 14.72 -24.36 -7.75
N ILE A 184 14.97 -25.65 -7.48
CA ILE A 184 15.42 -26.12 -6.17
C ILE A 184 16.80 -25.53 -5.84
N ALA A 185 17.74 -25.56 -6.78
CA ALA A 185 19.07 -24.99 -6.60
C ALA A 185 19.00 -23.47 -6.35
N TYR A 186 18.15 -22.77 -7.09
CA TYR A 186 17.93 -21.35 -6.91
C TYR A 186 17.25 -21.02 -5.57
N ALA A 187 16.26 -21.82 -5.14
CA ALA A 187 15.66 -21.68 -3.83
C ALA A 187 16.68 -21.90 -2.70
N ALA A 188 17.53 -22.92 -2.82
CA ALA A 188 18.62 -23.17 -1.86
C ALA A 188 19.63 -22.01 -1.83
N PHE A 189 19.95 -21.42 -2.98
CA PHE A 189 20.79 -20.22 -3.08
C PHE A 189 20.15 -19.02 -2.35
N LEU A 190 18.86 -18.76 -2.55
CA LEU A 190 18.14 -17.69 -1.85
C LEU A 190 18.09 -17.92 -0.34
N LEU A 191 17.90 -19.17 0.11
CA LEU A 191 17.97 -19.54 1.53
C LEU A 191 19.37 -19.30 2.11
N GLY A 192 20.42 -19.61 1.35
CA GLY A 192 21.80 -19.30 1.71
C GLY A 192 22.05 -17.81 1.89
N LEU A 193 21.53 -16.97 0.98
CA LEU A 193 21.59 -15.51 1.10
C LEU A 193 20.82 -14.98 2.31
N ALA A 194 19.62 -15.51 2.57
CA ALA A 194 18.81 -15.14 3.73
C ALA A 194 19.53 -15.51 5.04
N TRP A 195 20.09 -16.72 5.12
CA TRP A 195 20.90 -17.13 6.27
C TRP A 195 22.12 -16.22 6.44
N TRP A 196 22.85 -15.92 5.37
CA TRP A 196 24.01 -15.03 5.41
C TRP A 196 23.67 -13.62 5.94
N LEU A 197 22.52 -13.05 5.55
CA LEU A 197 22.04 -11.75 6.04
C LEU A 197 21.70 -11.76 7.54
N LEU A 198 21.17 -12.90 8.02
CA LEU A 198 20.64 -13.04 9.38
C LEU A 198 21.65 -13.66 10.36
N ARG A 199 22.76 -14.23 9.91
CA ARG A 199 23.69 -15.01 10.73
C ARG A 199 24.30 -14.26 11.92
N ASP A 200 24.46 -12.93 11.84
CA ASP A 200 25.01 -12.13 12.93
C ASP A 200 23.93 -11.52 13.86
N LEU A 201 22.66 -11.93 13.71
CA LEU A 201 21.61 -11.56 14.65
C LEU A 201 21.69 -12.42 15.93
N PRO A 202 21.26 -11.87 17.09
CA PRO A 202 21.20 -12.64 18.33
C PRO A 202 20.24 -13.84 18.21
N PRO A 203 20.25 -14.80 19.14
CA PRO A 203 19.31 -15.91 19.10
C PRO A 203 17.86 -15.43 19.06
N MET A 204 17.00 -16.18 18.37
CA MET A 204 15.58 -15.88 18.22
C MET A 204 14.90 -15.79 19.59
N ARG A 205 13.99 -14.82 19.73
CA ARG A 205 13.16 -14.73 20.94
C ARG A 205 12.18 -15.90 21.03
N PRO A 206 11.88 -16.39 22.25
CA PRO A 206 10.80 -17.36 22.46
C PRO A 206 9.44 -16.70 22.16
N GLY A 207 8.54 -17.42 21.51
CA GLY A 207 7.22 -16.92 21.08
C GLY A 207 7.17 -16.36 19.65
N LEU A 208 6.00 -15.90 19.22
CA LEU A 208 5.75 -15.25 17.93
C LEU A 208 5.06 -13.90 18.17
N GLU A 209 5.76 -12.80 17.93
CA GLU A 209 5.16 -11.45 18.02
C GLU A 209 4.39 -11.11 16.73
N ILE A 210 3.30 -11.84 16.48
CA ILE A 210 2.47 -11.71 15.26
C ILE A 210 1.81 -10.33 15.21
N GLU A 211 1.37 -9.85 16.36
CA GLU A 211 0.59 -8.64 16.49
C GLU A 211 1.50 -7.40 16.55
N ALA A 212 1.14 -6.34 15.82
CA ALA A 212 1.79 -5.05 15.95
C ALA A 212 1.60 -4.50 17.38
N LEU A 213 2.67 -3.94 17.98
CA LEU A 213 2.64 -3.36 19.32
C LEU A 213 1.43 -2.40 19.46
N PRO A 214 0.69 -2.44 20.59
CA PRO A 214 -0.42 -1.53 20.81
C PRO A 214 0.05 -0.08 20.73
N VAL A 215 -0.67 0.75 19.98
CA VAL A 215 -0.46 2.20 20.01
C VAL A 215 -0.86 2.66 21.39
N ALA A 216 0.10 3.02 22.24
CA ALA A 216 -0.17 3.58 23.57
C ALA A 216 -1.17 4.75 23.39
N ALA A 217 -2.28 4.70 24.12
CA ALA A 217 -3.24 5.79 24.16
C ALA A 217 -2.48 7.08 24.52
N ALA A 218 -2.53 8.07 23.65
CA ALA A 218 -1.71 9.27 23.77
C ALA A 218 -1.86 9.90 25.18
N PRO A 219 -0.77 10.16 25.91
CA PRO A 219 -0.83 11.01 27.08
C PRO A 219 -1.32 12.40 26.68
N ILE A 220 -2.12 13.02 27.54
CA ILE A 220 -2.53 14.42 27.41
C ILE A 220 -1.29 15.25 27.75
N PHE A 221 -0.73 15.96 26.77
CA PHE A 221 0.49 16.77 26.98
C PHE A 221 0.17 18.24 27.28
N PRO A 222 0.95 18.90 28.16
CA PRO A 222 0.91 20.35 28.44
C PRO A 222 1.41 21.20 27.25
N PRO A 223 1.32 22.55 27.30
CA PRO A 223 1.55 23.43 26.16
C PRO A 223 2.97 23.35 25.61
N VAL A 224 3.08 23.43 24.28
CA VAL A 224 4.31 23.17 23.52
C VAL A 224 5.22 24.43 23.46
N PRO A 225 6.52 24.33 23.78
CA PRO A 225 7.49 25.44 23.66
C PRO A 225 7.77 25.85 22.19
N GLU A 226 8.20 27.10 21.97
CA GLU A 226 8.32 27.72 20.62
C GLU A 226 9.28 27.00 19.65
N ASN A 227 10.38 26.43 20.14
CA ASN A 227 11.33 25.66 19.33
C ASN A 227 10.74 24.37 18.72
N VAL A 228 9.67 23.84 19.31
CA VAL A 228 8.92 22.69 18.79
C VAL A 228 7.91 23.14 17.72
N LYS A 229 7.50 24.42 17.70
CA LYS A 229 6.58 24.94 16.66
C LYS A 229 7.21 24.91 15.27
N GLU A 230 8.43 25.43 15.10
CA GLU A 230 9.11 25.41 13.79
C GLU A 230 9.37 23.98 13.28
N GLN A 231 9.74 23.06 14.18
CA GLN A 231 9.94 21.65 13.81
C GLN A 231 8.60 21.00 13.44
N ARG A 232 7.52 21.31 14.16
CA ARG A 232 6.17 20.85 13.86
C ARG A 232 5.70 21.38 12.50
N GLU A 233 5.96 22.64 12.17
CA GLU A 233 5.62 23.23 10.87
C GLU A 233 6.37 22.54 9.73
N ARG A 234 7.68 22.28 9.88
CA ARG A 234 8.46 21.53 8.88
C ARG A 234 7.93 20.10 8.67
N LEU A 235 7.49 19.44 9.74
CA LEU A 235 6.89 18.10 9.67
C LEU A 235 5.53 18.12 8.97
N ILE A 236 4.69 19.13 9.26
CA ILE A 236 3.40 19.35 8.58
C ILE A 236 3.63 19.62 7.09
N ASN A 237 4.58 20.46 6.73
CA ASN A 237 4.88 20.75 5.32
C ASN A 237 5.32 19.49 4.56
N LYS A 238 6.18 18.65 5.17
CA LYS A 238 6.58 17.37 4.57
C LYS A 238 5.41 16.40 4.43
N GLN A 239 4.53 16.32 5.43
CA GLN A 239 3.31 15.53 5.37
C GLN A 239 2.42 15.96 4.21
N VAL A 240 2.16 17.26 4.07
CA VAL A 240 1.27 17.79 3.03
C VAL A 240 1.83 17.49 1.64
N ILE A 241 3.13 17.71 1.44
CA ILE A 241 3.80 17.40 0.15
C ILE A 241 3.67 15.90 -0.16
N GLU A 242 4.02 15.04 0.79
CA GLU A 242 3.98 13.60 0.60
C GLU A 242 2.55 13.09 0.34
N LYS A 243 1.56 13.62 1.07
CA LYS A 243 0.14 13.36 0.84
C LYS A 243 -0.30 13.76 -0.57
N ILE A 244 0.08 14.96 -1.01
CA ILE A 244 -0.25 15.45 -2.36
C ILE A 244 0.36 14.52 -3.42
N VAL A 245 1.63 14.13 -3.26
CA VAL A 245 2.30 13.21 -4.19
C VAL A 245 1.60 11.85 -4.23
N LEU A 246 1.31 11.27 -3.06
CA LEU A 246 0.62 9.99 -2.95
C LEU A 246 -0.74 10.01 -3.63
N ILE A 247 -1.57 10.99 -3.28
CA ILE A 247 -2.92 11.15 -3.83
C ILE A 247 -2.84 11.37 -5.34
N SER A 248 -1.93 12.22 -5.81
CA SER A 248 -1.77 12.51 -7.23
C SER A 248 -1.37 11.27 -8.03
N LEU A 249 -0.38 10.51 -7.55
CA LEU A 249 0.05 9.28 -8.21
C LEU A 249 -1.07 8.23 -8.27
N ILE A 250 -1.72 7.96 -7.14
CA ILE A 250 -2.83 6.98 -7.09
C ILE A 250 -3.96 7.41 -8.03
N THR A 251 -4.28 8.71 -8.06
CA THR A 251 -5.29 9.23 -8.98
C THR A 251 -4.90 9.01 -10.43
N ILE A 252 -3.68 9.41 -10.80
CA ILE A 252 -3.21 9.29 -12.19
C ILE A 252 -3.30 7.84 -12.64
N ILE A 253 -2.89 6.91 -11.78
CA ILE A 253 -2.96 5.49 -12.07
C ILE A 253 -4.42 5.04 -12.24
N PHE A 254 -5.32 5.36 -11.29
CA PHE A 254 -6.72 4.99 -11.38
C PHE A 254 -7.44 5.62 -12.59
N ALA A 255 -7.07 6.85 -12.96
CA ALA A 255 -7.60 7.54 -14.12
C ALA A 255 -7.30 6.80 -15.43
N GLN A 256 -6.13 6.18 -15.54
CA GLN A 256 -5.74 5.38 -16.72
C GLN A 256 -6.34 3.97 -16.71
N ILE A 257 -6.68 3.45 -15.53
CA ILE A 257 -7.20 2.09 -15.36
C ILE A 257 -8.72 2.00 -15.64
N LEU A 258 -9.46 3.12 -15.50
CA LEU A 258 -10.92 3.19 -15.63
C LEU A 258 -11.42 2.77 -17.04
N PRO A 259 -12.05 1.59 -17.20
CA PRO A 259 -12.58 1.15 -18.48
C PRO A 259 -13.85 1.95 -18.83
N GLY A 260 -13.96 2.36 -20.10
CA GLY A 260 -15.18 2.98 -20.63
C GLY A 260 -15.41 4.45 -20.22
N VAL A 261 -14.42 5.11 -19.62
CA VAL A 261 -14.48 6.55 -19.38
C VAL A 261 -14.12 7.30 -20.65
N ARG A 262 -15.14 7.86 -21.32
CA ARG A 262 -14.96 8.82 -22.42
C ARG A 262 -14.81 10.22 -21.84
N ALA A 263 -13.83 10.41 -20.96
CA ALA A 263 -13.53 11.72 -20.40
C ALA A 263 -12.12 12.13 -20.80
N SER A 264 -11.96 13.40 -21.18
CA SER A 264 -10.63 13.96 -21.46
C SER A 264 -9.77 13.96 -20.17
N ASN A 265 -8.44 13.91 -20.33
CA ASN A 265 -7.50 14.04 -19.21
C ASN A 265 -7.78 15.29 -18.34
N LEU A 266 -8.29 16.36 -18.96
CA LEU A 266 -8.69 17.59 -18.29
C LEU A 266 -9.92 17.40 -17.38
N GLN A 267 -10.94 16.66 -17.83
CA GLN A 267 -12.15 16.38 -17.05
C GLN A 267 -11.83 15.49 -15.84
N LEU A 268 -10.96 14.48 -16.01
CA LEU A 268 -10.50 13.62 -14.92
C LEU A 268 -9.68 14.41 -13.88
N ALA A 269 -8.74 15.23 -14.33
CA ALA A 269 -7.96 16.10 -13.46
C ALA A 269 -8.84 17.10 -12.69
N THR A 270 -9.85 17.67 -13.35
CA THR A 270 -10.80 18.62 -12.73
C THR A 270 -11.69 17.93 -11.70
N GLY A 271 -12.26 16.76 -12.04
CA GLY A 271 -13.06 15.96 -11.11
C GLY A 271 -12.27 15.56 -9.87
N MET A 272 -11.00 15.16 -10.04
CA MET A 272 -10.13 14.86 -8.91
C MET A 272 -9.80 16.10 -8.08
N ALA A 273 -9.44 17.22 -8.71
CA ALA A 273 -9.13 18.45 -7.99
C ALA A 273 -10.32 18.90 -7.13
N ILE A 274 -11.54 18.83 -7.67
CA ILE A 274 -12.78 19.11 -6.94
C ILE A 274 -12.92 18.16 -5.75
N LEU A 275 -12.71 16.86 -5.95
CA LEU A 275 -12.80 15.86 -4.88
C LEU A 275 -11.77 16.12 -3.77
N ILE A 276 -10.51 16.44 -4.11
CA ILE A 276 -9.47 16.77 -3.14
C ILE A 276 -9.83 18.05 -2.37
N ILE A 277 -10.28 19.10 -3.06
CA ILE A 277 -10.65 20.39 -2.45
C ILE A 277 -11.81 20.19 -1.46
N ILE A 278 -12.86 19.47 -1.86
CA ILE A 278 -14.03 19.22 -1.01
C ILE A 278 -13.67 18.39 0.21
N ASN A 279 -12.89 17.32 0.03
CA ASN A 279 -12.40 16.53 1.17
C ASN A 279 -11.56 17.37 2.13
N THR A 280 -10.70 18.23 1.60
CA THR A 280 -9.86 19.13 2.42
C THR A 280 -10.71 20.16 3.16
N ALA A 281 -11.67 20.78 2.49
CA ALA A 281 -12.58 21.76 3.07
C ALA A 281 -13.47 21.15 4.16
N LEU A 282 -14.02 19.96 3.92
CA LEU A 282 -14.84 19.23 4.89
C LEU A 282 -14.05 18.87 6.14
N SER A 283 -12.83 18.34 5.97
CA SER A 283 -11.92 18.05 7.07
C SER A 283 -11.60 19.30 7.90
N HIS A 284 -11.30 20.43 7.25
CA HIS A 284 -11.06 21.70 7.96
C HIS A 284 -12.31 22.23 8.67
N TRP A 285 -13.48 22.13 8.04
CA TRP A 285 -14.74 22.59 8.62
C TRP A 285 -15.13 21.81 9.88
N LEU A 286 -14.90 20.49 9.89
CA LEU A 286 -15.15 19.64 11.06
C LEU A 286 -14.24 19.97 12.24
N VAL A 287 -12.96 20.26 11.95
CA VAL A 287 -11.99 20.71 12.96
C VAL A 287 -12.41 22.05 13.56
N ARG A 288 -12.87 23.01 12.75
CA ARG A 288 -13.36 24.31 13.24
C ARG A 288 -14.59 24.19 14.15
N LYS A 289 -15.43 23.16 13.96
CA LYS A 289 -16.58 22.87 14.83
C LYS A 289 -16.23 22.12 16.12
N GLY A 290 -14.94 21.94 16.43
CA GLY A 290 -14.49 21.23 17.64
C GLY A 290 -14.78 19.73 17.63
N ARG A 291 -15.22 19.17 16.49
CA ARG A 291 -15.43 17.73 16.33
C ARG A 291 -14.15 17.09 15.87
N HIS A 292 -13.40 16.53 16.82
CA HIS A 292 -12.34 15.57 16.49
C HIS A 292 -12.94 14.20 16.20
N TRP A 293 -12.46 13.55 15.13
CA TRP A 293 -12.85 12.18 14.82
C TRP A 293 -12.41 11.22 15.92
N ARG A 294 -13.39 10.68 16.66
CA ARG A 294 -13.14 9.70 17.74
C ARG A 294 -12.75 8.32 17.21
N SER A 295 -13.16 7.97 15.99
CA SER A 295 -12.92 6.67 15.36
C SER A 295 -12.63 6.81 13.86
N ILE A 296 -11.63 6.07 13.39
CA ILE A 296 -11.25 5.98 11.96
C ILE A 296 -12.43 5.48 11.12
N ALA A 297 -13.18 4.50 11.62
CA ALA A 297 -14.33 3.94 10.90
C ALA A 297 -15.42 4.98 10.68
N ARG A 298 -15.69 5.84 11.68
CA ARG A 298 -16.70 6.90 11.56
C ARG A 298 -16.28 7.98 10.57
N GLU A 299 -15.01 8.37 10.61
CA GLU A 299 -14.43 9.30 9.63
C GLU A 299 -14.57 8.74 8.22
N PHE A 300 -14.13 7.51 8.01
CA PHE A 300 -14.23 6.82 6.72
C PHE A 300 -15.67 6.74 6.20
N ILE A 301 -16.64 6.35 7.03
CA ILE A 301 -18.06 6.22 6.61
C ILE A 301 -18.62 7.57 6.15
N VAL A 302 -18.38 8.64 6.93
CA VAL A 302 -18.90 9.97 6.59
C VAL A 302 -18.24 10.52 5.33
N MET A 303 -16.91 10.39 5.22
CA MET A 303 -16.17 10.85 4.04
C MET A 303 -16.57 10.06 2.79
N SER A 304 -16.78 8.76 2.93
CA SER A 304 -17.26 7.91 1.83
C SER A 304 -18.65 8.31 1.37
N ALA A 305 -19.58 8.56 2.29
CA ALA A 305 -20.93 9.02 1.95
C ALA A 305 -20.91 10.36 1.20
N VAL A 306 -20.07 11.32 1.62
CA VAL A 306 -19.91 12.60 0.93
C VAL A 306 -19.31 12.41 -0.46
N ASN A 307 -18.25 11.63 -0.58
CA ASN A 307 -17.57 11.41 -1.86
C ASN A 307 -18.44 10.61 -2.85
N MET A 308 -19.21 9.63 -2.37
CA MET A 308 -20.21 8.92 -3.18
C MET A 308 -21.29 9.88 -3.67
N GLY A 309 -21.81 10.75 -2.80
CA GLY A 309 -22.78 11.78 -3.19
C GLY A 309 -22.23 12.72 -4.26
N LEU A 310 -20.96 13.08 -4.17
CA LEU A 310 -20.28 13.89 -5.18
C LEU A 310 -20.17 13.16 -6.52
N VAL A 311 -19.78 11.88 -6.52
CA VAL A 311 -19.71 11.08 -7.75
C VAL A 311 -21.09 10.97 -8.40
N LEU A 312 -22.15 10.75 -7.62
CA LEU A 312 -23.52 10.69 -8.14
C LEU A 312 -23.97 12.02 -8.76
N LEU A 313 -23.58 13.15 -8.16
CA LEU A 313 -23.81 14.46 -8.77
C LEU A 313 -23.04 14.59 -10.08
N VAL A 314 -21.75 14.24 -10.10
CA VAL A 314 -20.94 14.29 -11.32
C VAL A 314 -21.55 13.44 -12.42
N ASP A 315 -21.93 12.20 -12.12
CA ASP A 315 -22.61 11.27 -13.06
C ASP A 315 -23.91 11.85 -13.61
N TYR A 316 -24.69 12.54 -12.78
CA TYR A 316 -25.94 13.18 -13.21
C TYR A 316 -25.72 14.37 -14.15
N PHE A 317 -24.63 15.14 -13.95
CA PHE A 317 -24.33 16.32 -14.77
C PHE A 317 -23.48 16.00 -16.02
N LEU A 318 -22.66 14.94 -15.99
CA LEU A 318 -21.70 14.60 -17.05
C LEU A 318 -22.33 14.41 -18.44
N PRO A 319 -23.51 13.76 -18.58
CA PRO A 319 -24.17 13.58 -19.87
C PRO A 319 -24.55 14.90 -20.55
N ARG A 320 -24.65 16.01 -19.80
CA ARG A 320 -24.89 17.35 -20.37
C ARG A 320 -23.66 17.94 -21.08
N TYR A 321 -22.50 17.31 -20.93
CA TYR A 321 -21.21 17.72 -21.48
C TYR A 321 -20.57 16.60 -22.32
N ASP A 322 -21.37 15.72 -22.93
CA ASP A 322 -20.94 14.58 -23.75
C ASP A 322 -19.96 13.60 -23.06
N GLY A 323 -19.92 13.60 -21.73
CA GLY A 323 -19.09 12.70 -20.94
C GLY A 323 -19.90 11.54 -20.34
N SER A 324 -19.27 10.38 -20.19
CA SER A 324 -19.82 9.24 -19.45
C SER A 324 -18.76 8.62 -18.55
N ILE A 325 -19.17 8.19 -17.36
CA ILE A 325 -18.35 7.39 -16.44
C ILE A 325 -18.99 6.04 -16.18
N ASN A 326 -18.17 5.05 -15.85
CA ASN A 326 -18.68 3.82 -15.26
C ASN A 326 -18.93 4.08 -13.77
N LEU A 327 -20.20 4.26 -13.39
CA LEU A 327 -20.59 4.62 -12.02
C LEU A 327 -20.05 3.62 -10.98
N GLY A 328 -20.20 2.32 -11.23
CA GLY A 328 -19.78 1.28 -10.29
C GLY A 328 -18.28 1.30 -10.02
N VAL A 329 -17.49 1.36 -11.09
CA VAL A 329 -16.02 1.40 -11.00
C VAL A 329 -15.55 2.72 -10.37
N THR A 330 -16.17 3.85 -10.71
CA THR A 330 -15.82 5.16 -10.15
C THR A 330 -16.11 5.23 -8.65
N LEU A 331 -17.29 4.76 -8.22
CA LEU A 331 -17.64 4.70 -6.80
C LEU A 331 -16.67 3.80 -6.01
N PHE A 332 -16.28 2.67 -6.59
CA PHE A 332 -15.31 1.77 -5.97
C PHE A 332 -13.95 2.44 -5.80
N PHE A 333 -13.42 3.12 -6.82
CA PHE A 333 -12.13 3.82 -6.70
C PHE A 333 -12.16 4.98 -5.73
N VAL A 334 -13.24 5.75 -5.73
CA VAL A 334 -13.42 6.84 -4.77
C VAL A 334 -13.50 6.29 -3.34
N LEU A 335 -14.10 5.12 -3.12
CA LEU A 335 -14.08 4.43 -1.83
C LEU A 335 -12.66 4.06 -1.41
N LEU A 336 -11.87 3.41 -2.28
CA LEU A 336 -10.48 3.03 -2.00
C LEU A 336 -9.62 4.26 -1.68
N LEU A 337 -9.72 5.31 -2.49
CA LEU A 337 -8.99 6.55 -2.30
C LEU A 337 -9.37 7.23 -0.98
N THR A 338 -10.67 7.29 -0.65
CA THR A 338 -11.15 7.86 0.62
C THR A 338 -10.55 7.12 1.81
N LEU A 339 -10.46 5.79 1.72
CA LEU A 339 -9.87 4.95 2.77
C LEU A 339 -8.38 5.22 2.94
N ILE A 340 -7.62 5.24 1.84
CA ILE A 340 -6.18 5.51 1.83
C ILE A 340 -5.90 6.88 2.45
N ILE A 341 -6.64 7.92 2.06
CA ILE A 341 -6.48 9.28 2.60
C ILE A 341 -6.77 9.31 4.10
N THR A 342 -7.88 8.70 4.53
CA THR A 342 -8.28 8.65 5.95
C THR A 342 -7.22 7.96 6.80
N LEU A 343 -6.70 6.83 6.33
CA LEU A 343 -5.65 6.08 7.02
C LEU A 343 -4.31 6.82 7.03
N TYR A 344 -3.94 7.47 5.92
CA TYR A 344 -2.74 8.31 5.83
C TYR A 344 -2.74 9.40 6.90
N ASP A 345 -3.82 10.19 6.96
CA ASP A 345 -3.93 11.29 7.91
C ASP A 345 -3.84 10.80 9.36
N ARG A 346 -4.47 9.66 9.67
CA ARG A 346 -4.45 9.11 11.02
C ARG A 346 -3.08 8.53 11.40
N TYR A 347 -2.50 7.71 10.53
CA TYR A 347 -1.24 7.03 10.85
C TYR A 347 -0.05 7.98 10.85
N TRP A 348 -0.10 9.03 10.03
CA TRP A 348 0.90 10.09 10.12
C TRP A 348 0.87 10.81 11.47
N GLN A 349 -0.33 11.13 11.98
CA GLN A 349 -0.45 11.74 13.32
C GLN A 349 0.13 10.84 14.42
N LEU A 350 -0.03 9.52 14.30
CA LEU A 350 0.58 8.56 15.22
C LEU A 350 2.11 8.52 15.08
N HIS A 351 2.60 8.47 13.85
CA HIS A 351 4.03 8.47 13.54
C HIS A 351 4.74 9.71 14.11
N ALA A 352 4.15 10.89 13.89
CA ALA A 352 4.67 12.15 14.41
C ALA A 352 4.73 12.14 15.95
N LYS A 353 3.69 11.64 16.63
CA LYS A 353 3.68 11.53 18.10
C LYS A 353 4.78 10.60 18.63
N ASN A 354 4.96 9.43 18.01
CA ASN A 354 5.96 8.44 18.44
C ASN A 354 7.40 8.96 18.28
N ASN A 355 7.67 9.73 17.22
CA ASN A 355 9.00 10.28 16.95
C ASN A 355 9.35 11.52 17.80
N VAL A 356 8.34 12.27 18.27
CA VAL A 356 8.55 13.37 19.22
C VAL A 356 8.86 12.80 20.61
N ASN A 357 8.06 11.85 21.10
CA ASN A 357 8.24 11.25 22.43
C ASN A 357 9.59 10.52 22.60
N SER A 358 10.08 9.86 21.55
CA SER A 358 11.38 9.16 21.59
C SER A 358 12.60 10.08 21.60
N ARG A 359 12.43 11.37 21.23
CA ARG A 359 13.50 12.37 21.30
C ARG A 359 13.56 13.07 22.65
N ASP A 360 12.42 13.31 23.28
CA ASP A 360 12.38 13.91 24.63
C ASP A 360 12.89 12.93 25.70
N SER A 361 12.57 11.64 25.60
CA SER A 361 13.13 10.63 26.51
C SER A 361 14.65 10.43 26.38
N GLY A 362 15.21 10.70 25.20
CA GLY A 362 16.66 10.68 24.97
C GLY A 362 17.39 11.87 25.61
N LYS A 363 16.72 13.03 25.73
CA LYS A 363 17.29 14.24 26.33
C LYS A 363 17.19 14.27 27.86
N GLU A 364 16.21 13.60 28.45
CA GLU A 364 16.12 13.45 29.91
C GLU A 364 17.19 12.49 30.45
N GLY A 365 17.54 11.43 29.70
CA GLY A 365 18.63 10.51 30.09
C GLY A 365 20.03 11.12 30.00
N GLU A 366 20.26 12.09 29.11
CA GLU A 366 21.53 12.83 29.02
C GLU A 366 21.70 13.88 30.13
N LYS A 367 20.62 14.30 30.80
CA LYS A 367 20.70 15.23 31.94
C LYS A 367 20.86 14.54 33.29
N SER A 368 20.70 13.22 33.35
CA SER A 368 20.90 12.41 34.57
C SER A 368 22.18 11.58 34.55
N SER A 369 23.13 11.89 33.64
CA SER A 369 24.42 11.20 33.52
C SER A 369 25.56 12.13 33.90
#